data_AF-A0A970N500-F1
#
_entry.id   AF-A0A970N500-F1
#
_cell.length_a   1.000
_cell.length_b   1.000
_cell.length_c   1.000
_cell.angle_alpha   90.00
_cell.angle_beta   90.00
_cell.angle_gamma   90.00
#
_symmetry.space_group_name_H-M   'P 1'
#
loop_
_entity.id
_entity.type
_entity.pdbx_description
1 polymer ?
#
loop_
_entity_poly.entity_id
_entity_poly.type
_entity_poly.pdbx_seq_one_letter_code
_entity_poly.pdbx_strand_id
1 'polypeptide(L)'
;YIRKAKGNKDRVVMLSPKLLNTLRKYFLEYKPLDYLFEGQQGGAYSAKSVQNIVKQAATKARIKKKVTPHILRHSFATHLLENGTDIRYIQ
;
A
#
# COMPACT_ATOMS: atom_id res chain seq x y z
N TYR A 1 -8.35 1.58 8.67
CA TYR A 1 -9.72 1.11 8.35
C TYR A 1 -9.93 1.27 6.85
N ILE A 2 -10.33 0.21 6.16
CA ILE A 2 -10.68 0.25 4.73
C ILE A 2 -12.20 0.20 4.66
N ARG A 3 -12.81 1.29 4.20
CA ARG A 3 -14.27 1.42 4.04
C ARG A 3 -14.73 0.79 2.73
N LYS A 4 -15.90 0.16 2.72
CA LYS A 4 -16.55 -0.39 1.51
C LYS A 4 -15.65 -1.33 0.71
N ALA A 5 -14.93 -2.24 1.38
CA ALA A 5 -14.18 -3.27 0.69
C ALA A 5 -15.15 -4.27 0.00
N LYS A 6 -14.60 -5.22 -0.78
CA LYS A 6 -15.38 -6.22 -1.53
C LYS A 6 -16.46 -6.86 -0.65
N GLY A 7 -17.73 -6.78 -1.09
CA GLY A 7 -18.89 -7.27 -0.36
C GLY A 7 -19.47 -6.31 0.68
N ASN A 8 -19.19 -4.99 0.58
CA ASN A 8 -19.62 -3.96 1.54
C ASN A 8 -19.16 -4.24 2.99
N LYS A 9 -18.04 -4.94 3.15
CA LYS A 9 -17.46 -5.19 4.46
C LYS A 9 -16.34 -4.21 4.71
N ASP A 10 -16.34 -3.64 5.89
CA ASP A 10 -15.23 -2.84 6.35
C ASP A 10 -14.14 -3.74 6.95
N ARG A 11 -12.88 -3.33 6.79
CA ARG A 11 -11.74 -4.12 7.25
C ARG A 11 -10.75 -3.26 8.01
N VAL A 12 -10.29 -3.78 9.15
CA VAL A 12 -9.11 -3.25 9.83
C VAL A 12 -7.91 -4.00 9.28
N VAL A 13 -6.89 -3.27 8.84
CA VAL A 13 -5.62 -3.84 8.40
C VAL A 13 -4.54 -3.45 9.38
N MET A 14 -3.55 -4.33 9.54
CA MET A 14 -2.40 -4.06 10.41
C MET A 14 -1.63 -2.83 9.92
N LEU A 15 -1.23 -1.99 10.86
CA LEU A 15 -0.40 -0.83 10.61
C LEU A 15 0.85 -0.96 11.49
N SER A 16 2.00 -1.20 10.86
CA SER A 16 3.24 -1.29 11.64
C SER A 16 3.62 0.09 12.20
N PRO A 17 4.24 0.17 13.39
CA PRO A 17 4.69 1.44 13.96
C PRO A 17 5.64 2.21 13.02
N LYS A 18 6.48 1.47 12.28
CA LYS A 18 7.37 2.05 11.26
C LYS A 18 6.57 2.72 10.14
N LEU A 19 5.53 2.07 9.62
CA LEU A 19 4.67 2.65 8.59
C LEU A 19 3.93 3.87 9.10
N LEU A 20 3.41 3.83 10.33
CA LEU A 20 2.75 4.98 10.96
C LEU A 20 3.68 6.21 11.01
N ASN A 21 4.94 6.02 11.40
CA ASN A 21 5.92 7.10 11.45
C ASN A 21 6.21 7.67 10.05
N THR A 22 6.32 6.82 9.03
CA THR A 22 6.47 7.26 7.64
C THR A 22 5.27 8.06 7.15
N LEU A 23 4.05 7.60 7.44
CA LEU A 23 2.82 8.30 7.04
C LEU A 23 2.68 9.66 7.72
N ARG A 24 3.08 9.77 9.00
CA ARG A 24 3.09 11.06 9.71
C ARG A 24 4.06 12.05 9.08
N LYS A 25 5.28 11.61 8.74
CA LYS A 25 6.26 12.46 8.03
C LYS A 25 5.72 12.93 6.70
N TYR A 26 5.15 12.00 5.92
CA TYR A 26 4.51 12.32 4.65
C TYR A 26 3.40 13.37 4.81
N PHE A 27 2.51 13.20 5.79
CA PHE A 27 1.41 14.14 6.02
C PHE A 27 1.90 15.55 6.37
N LEU A 28 2.95 15.67 7.20
CA LEU A 28 3.53 16.95 7.58
C LEU A 28 4.21 17.67 6.41
N GLU A 29 4.84 16.92 5.51
CA GLU A 29 5.56 17.44 4.36
C GLU A 29 4.63 17.86 3.22
N TYR A 30 3.69 17.00 2.84
CA TYR A 30 2.85 17.20 1.66
C TYR A 30 1.48 17.82 1.96
N LYS A 31 1.02 17.77 3.22
CA LYS A 31 -0.24 18.36 3.70
C LYS A 31 -1.43 18.13 2.75
N PRO A 32 -1.74 16.87 2.41
CA PRO A 32 -2.86 16.56 1.53
C PRO A 32 -4.20 17.00 2.14
N LEU A 33 -5.19 17.31 1.30
CA LEU A 33 -6.47 17.89 1.69
C LEU A 33 -7.62 16.87 1.66
N ASP A 34 -7.76 16.13 0.56
CA ASP A 34 -8.91 15.26 0.30
C ASP A 34 -8.60 13.77 0.45
N TYR A 35 -7.40 13.35 0.00
CA TYR A 35 -6.96 11.95 0.05
C TYR A 35 -5.62 11.85 0.76
N LEU A 36 -5.37 10.76 1.50
CA LEU A 36 -4.05 10.56 2.11
C LEU A 36 -2.91 10.61 1.09
N PHE A 37 -3.17 10.22 -0.15
CA PHE A 37 -2.25 10.37 -1.26
C PHE A 37 -2.99 10.99 -2.44
N GLU A 38 -2.51 12.15 -2.89
CA GLU A 38 -3.13 12.91 -3.97
C GLU A 38 -2.33 12.80 -5.27
N GLY A 39 -3.05 12.81 -6.40
CA GLY A 39 -2.44 12.92 -7.72
C GLY A 39 -1.72 14.27 -7.89
N GLN A 40 -0.88 14.37 -8.93
CA GLN A 40 -0.10 15.58 -9.22
C GLN A 40 -0.97 16.83 -9.45
N GLN A 41 -2.23 16.65 -9.86
CA GLN A 41 -3.21 17.72 -10.08
C GLN A 41 -4.31 17.72 -9.00
N GLY A 42 -4.07 17.08 -7.85
CA GLY A 42 -5.09 16.82 -6.83
C GLY A 42 -5.92 15.55 -7.10
N GLY A 43 -6.84 15.26 -6.19
CA GLY A 43 -7.73 14.10 -6.26
C GLY A 43 -7.04 12.75 -6.05
N ALA A 44 -7.78 11.66 -6.21
CA ALA A 44 -7.28 10.33 -5.89
C ALA A 44 -6.23 9.85 -6.91
N TYR A 45 -5.18 9.17 -6.45
CA TYR A 45 -4.27 8.47 -7.35
C TYR A 45 -5.00 7.44 -8.22
N SER A 46 -4.72 7.46 -9.53
CA SER A 46 -5.19 6.41 -10.41
C SER A 46 -4.47 5.08 -10.13
N ALA A 47 -5.17 3.96 -10.34
CA ALA A 47 -4.57 2.63 -10.23
C ALA A 47 -3.36 2.47 -11.18
N LYS A 48 -3.41 3.10 -12.36
CA LYS A 48 -2.30 3.09 -13.34
C LYS A 48 -1.08 3.83 -12.81
N SER A 49 -1.28 4.96 -12.15
CA SER A 49 -0.18 5.73 -11.52
C SER A 49 0.54 4.89 -10.47
N VAL A 50 -0.21 4.20 -9.60
CA VAL A 50 0.38 3.29 -8.59
C VAL A 50 1.16 2.16 -9.24
N GLN A 51 0.64 1.53 -10.31
CA GLN A 51 1.36 0.50 -11.06
C GLN A 51 2.67 1.03 -11.65
N ASN A 52 2.65 2.24 -12.22
CA ASN A 52 3.82 2.87 -12.80
C ASN A 52 4.88 3.20 -11.72
N ILE A 53 4.46 3.71 -10.56
CA ILE A 53 5.35 3.98 -9.42
C ILE A 53 6.06 2.70 -8.98
N VAL A 54 5.31 1.60 -8.80
CA VAL A 54 5.89 0.29 -8.42
C VAL A 54 6.87 -0.21 -9.48
N LYS A 55 6.52 -0.09 -10.77
CA LYS A 55 7.41 -0.48 -11.86
C LYS A 55 8.71 0.33 -11.86
N GLN A 56 8.62 1.65 -11.70
CA GLN A 56 9.79 2.53 -11.63
C GLN A 56 10.68 2.20 -10.42
N ALA A 57 10.07 1.96 -9.26
CA ALA A 57 10.79 1.56 -8.05
C ALA A 57 11.55 0.23 -8.26
N ALA A 58 10.92 -0.75 -8.90
CA ALA A 58 11.56 -2.03 -9.23
C ALA A 58 12.76 -1.84 -10.19
N THR A 59 12.61 -1.00 -11.21
CA THR A 59 13.72 -0.66 -12.12
C THR A 59 14.87 0.01 -11.37
N LYS A 60 14.59 1.00 -10.51
CA LYS A 60 15.60 1.69 -9.69
C LYS A 60 16.32 0.74 -8.73
N ALA A 61 15.60 -0.24 -8.18
CA ALA A 61 16.14 -1.30 -7.33
C ALA A 61 16.84 -2.42 -8.12
N ARG A 62 16.96 -2.31 -9.46
CA ARG A 62 17.56 -3.32 -10.36
C ARG A 62 16.90 -4.70 -10.29
N ILE A 63 15.61 -4.75 -9.97
CA ILE A 63 14.84 -5.99 -9.95
C ILE A 63 14.46 -6.36 -11.39
N LYS A 64 15.02 -7.47 -11.89
CA LYS A 64 14.76 -7.96 -13.26
C LYS A 64 13.37 -8.57 -13.44
N LYS A 65 12.76 -9.07 -12.35
CA LYS A 65 11.42 -9.66 -12.37
C LYS A 65 10.36 -8.57 -12.52
N LYS A 66 9.25 -8.89 -13.17
CA LYS A 66 8.09 -7.99 -13.22
C LYS A 66 7.50 -7.83 -11.82
N VAL A 67 7.47 -6.60 -11.30
CA VAL A 67 6.85 -6.28 -10.00
C VAL A 67 5.57 -5.49 -10.23
N THR A 68 4.50 -5.90 -9.56
CA THR A 68 3.19 -5.22 -9.59
C THR A 68 2.67 -5.06 -8.16
N PRO A 69 1.70 -4.15 -7.91
CA PRO A 69 1.06 -4.04 -6.59
C PRO A 69 0.47 -5.36 -6.09
N HIS A 70 -0.04 -6.21 -6.99
CA HIS A 70 -0.56 -7.53 -6.62
C HIS A 70 0.56 -8.47 -6.11
N ILE A 71 1.73 -8.45 -6.74
CA ILE A 71 2.89 -9.25 -6.30
C ILE A 71 3.35 -8.77 -4.92
N LEU A 72 3.40 -7.45 -4.69
CA LEU A 72 3.74 -6.91 -3.37
C LEU A 72 2.75 -7.35 -2.30
N ARG A 73 1.45 -7.35 -2.61
CA ARG A 73 0.40 -7.84 -1.69
C ARG A 73 0.58 -9.32 -1.38
N HIS A 74 0.89 -10.13 -2.40
CA HIS A 74 1.12 -11.57 -2.21
C HIS A 74 2.34 -11.82 -1.31
N SER A 75 3.48 -11.19 -1.61
CA SER A 75 4.69 -11.31 -0.78
C SER A 75 4.45 -10.86 0.67
N PHE A 76 3.68 -9.79 0.89
CA PHE A 76 3.31 -9.36 2.24
C PHE A 76 2.50 -10.42 2.99
N ALA A 77 1.50 -11.01 2.35
CA ALA A 77 0.69 -12.07 2.94
C ALA A 77 1.54 -13.31 3.28
N THR A 78 2.43 -13.73 2.37
CA THR A 78 3.36 -14.85 2.60
C THR A 78 4.29 -14.56 3.78
N HIS A 79 4.91 -13.37 3.83
CA HIS A 79 5.80 -13.01 4.94
C HIS A 79 5.08 -12.97 6.29
N LEU A 80 3.81 -12.52 6.33
CA LEU A 80 3.02 -12.57 7.55
C LEU A 80 2.77 -14.01 8.01
N LEU A 81 2.42 -14.90 7.07
CA LEU A 81 2.18 -16.30 7.35
C LEU A 81 3.46 -17.01 7.84
N GLU A 82 4.60 -16.76 7.17
CA GLU A 82 5.92 -17.29 7.57
C GLU A 82 6.33 -16.82 8.97
N ASN A 83 5.97 -15.60 9.36
CA ASN A 83 6.20 -15.05 10.70
C ASN A 83 5.16 -15.50 11.74
N GLY A 84 4.31 -16.49 11.41
CA GLY A 84 3.34 -17.07 12.34
C GLY A 84 2.07 -16.25 12.58
N THR A 85 1.77 -15.29 11.69
CA THR A 85 0.51 -14.54 11.77
C THR A 85 -0.65 -15.43 11.36
N ASP A 86 -1.70 -15.50 12.20
CA ASP A 86 -2.90 -16.27 11.90
C ASP A 86 -3.55 -15.80 10.58
N ILE A 87 -3.84 -16.77 9.70
CA ILE A 87 -4.42 -16.59 8.37
C ILE A 87 -5.73 -15.79 8.40
N ARG A 88 -6.48 -15.82 9.50
CA ARG A 88 -7.70 -15.04 9.71
C ARG A 88 -7.47 -13.53 9.62
N TYR A 89 -6.24 -13.07 9.88
CA TYR A 89 -5.84 -11.66 9.77
C TYR A 89 -5.21 -11.31 8.41
N ILE A 90 -4.94 -12.30 7.57
CA ILE A 90 -4.32 -12.14 6.24
C ILE A 90 -5.41 -12.06 5.13
N GLN A 91 -6.57 -12.68 5.35
CA GLN A 91 -7.67 -12.86 4.38
C GLN A 91 -8.67 -11.69 4.30
#